data_AF-A0A3B9RMI0-F1
#
_entry.id   AF-A0A3B9RMI0-F1
#
_cell.length_a   1.000
_cell.length_b   1.000
_cell.length_c   1.000
_cell.angle_alpha   90.00
_cell.angle_beta   90.00
_cell.angle_gamma   90.00
#
_symmetry.space_group_name_H-M   'P 1'
#
loop_
_entity.id
_entity.type
_entity.pdbx_description
1 polymer ?
#
loop_
_entity_poly.entity_id
_entity_poly.type
_entity_poly.pdbx_seq_one_letter_code
_entity_poly.pdbx_strand_id
1 'polypeptide(L)' 'CFVPIHCSLMNQIEIWFGILNKKLLNRASFKSVEELQESIRKFVKQHNAMFAHPYRWTYDSVPEVKKYDTEKLLEAIA' A
#
# COMPACT_ATOMS: atom_id res chain seq x y z
N CYS A 1 -8.00 7.73 -7.76
CA CYS A 1 -6.99 8.33 -6.87
C CYS A 1 -5.62 8.28 -7.56
N PHE A 2 -4.96 9.42 -7.73
CA PHE A 2 -3.63 9.51 -8.35
C PHE A 2 -2.59 9.53 -7.21
N VAL A 3 -1.56 8.68 -7.27
CA VAL A 3 -0.47 8.70 -6.29
C VAL A 3 0.45 9.87 -6.66
N PRO A 4 0.79 10.78 -5.74
CA PRO A 4 1.71 11.87 -6.05
C PRO A 4 3.04 11.32 -6.54
N ILE A 5 3.65 12.01 -7.51
CA ILE A 5 4.97 11.67 -8.03
C ILE A 5 5.96 11.74 -6.85
N HIS A 6 6.82 10.72 -6.71
CA HIS A 6 7.74 10.49 -5.58
C HIS A 6 7.15 9.91 -4.29
N CYS A 7 5.88 9.51 -4.26
CA CYS A 7 5.27 8.82 -3.11
C CYS A 7 5.11 7.30 -3.35
N SER A 8 6.17 6.59 -3.75
CA SER A 8 6.13 5.12 -3.89
C SER A 8 5.68 4.42 -2.59
N LEU A 9 6.02 5.01 -1.44
CA LEU A 9 5.59 4.54 -0.11
C LEU A 9 4.06 4.53 0.11
N MET A 10 3.31 5.34 -0.64
CA MET A 10 1.83 5.34 -0.58
C MET A 10 1.20 4.20 -1.39
N ASN A 11 1.98 3.45 -2.16
CA ASN A 11 1.43 2.37 -2.97
C ASN A 11 1.39 1.05 -2.19
N GLN A 12 0.19 0.45 -2.07
CA GLN A 12 -0.02 -0.82 -1.37
C GLN A 12 0.82 -1.97 -1.95
N ILE A 13 1.17 -1.89 -3.23
CA ILE A 13 2.01 -2.91 -3.88
C ILE A 13 3.42 -2.98 -3.27
N GLU A 14 3.96 -1.87 -2.77
CA GLU A 14 5.29 -1.84 -2.14
C GLU A 14 5.30 -2.60 -0.81
N ILE A 15 4.20 -2.52 -0.06
CA ILE A 15 4.01 -3.32 1.16
C ILE A 15 4.04 -4.81 0.81
N TRP A 16 3.35 -5.20 -0.26
CA TRP A 16 3.33 -6.57 -0.74
C TRP A 16 4.72 -7.04 -1.20
N PHE A 17 5.46 -6.24 -1.96
CA PHE A 17 6.85 -6.55 -2.35
C PHE A 17 7.77 -6.67 -1.14
N GLY A 18 7.57 -5.87 -0.09
CA GLY A 18 8.27 -6.02 1.18
C GLY A 18 8.02 -7.39 1.84
N ILE A 19 6.79 -7.91 1.77
CA ILE A 19 6.45 -9.25 2.28
C ILE A 19 7.11 -10.33 1.43
N LEU A 20 7.03 -10.22 0.10
CA LEU A 20 7.67 -11.15 -0.83
C LEU A 20 9.17 -11.23 -0.54
N ASN A 21 9.84 -10.09 -0.40
CA ASN A 21 11.27 -10.05 -0.13
C ASN A 21 11.60 -10.72 1.21
N LYS A 22 10.88 -10.37 2.29
CA LYS A 22 11.13 -10.93 3.63
C LYS A 22 10.86 -12.43 3.73
N LYS A 23 9.82 -12.93 3.06
CA LYS A 23 9.36 -14.32 3.20
C LYS A 23 9.97 -15.27 2.17
N LEU A 24 10.24 -14.80 0.96
CA LEU A 24 10.71 -15.65 -0.13
C LEU A 24 12.16 -15.36 -0.52
N LEU A 25 12.54 -14.10 -0.75
CA LEU A 25 13.79 -13.78 -1.43
C LEU A 25 15.00 -13.65 -0.49
N ASN A 26 14.82 -13.09 0.72
CA ASN A 26 15.93 -12.72 1.62
C ASN A 26 16.80 -13.91 2.10
N ARG A 27 16.30 -15.16 1.99
CA ARG A 27 17.04 -16.36 2.41
C ARG A 27 17.02 -17.49 1.37
N ALA A 28 16.54 -17.22 0.17
CA ALA A 28 16.47 -18.24 -0.86
C ALA A 28 17.68 -18.16 -1.80
N SER A 29 18.18 -19.32 -2.19
CA SER A 29 19.11 -19.49 -3.29
C SER A 29 18.44 -20.37 -4.32
N PHE A 30 18.44 -19.93 -5.58
CA PHE A 30 17.80 -20.62 -6.69
C PHE A 30 18.88 -21.07 -7.67
N LYS A 31 18.70 -22.25 -8.25
CA LYS A 31 19.63 -22.84 -9.22
C LYS A 31 19.43 -22.30 -10.63
N SER A 32 18.25 -21.75 -10.91
CA SER A 32 17.94 -21.10 -12.19
C SER A 32 16.87 -20.02 -12.06
N VAL A 33 16.70 -19.22 -13.12
CA VAL A 33 15.66 -18.19 -13.19
C VAL A 33 14.27 -18.81 -13.25
N GLU A 34 14.13 -19.97 -13.90
CA GLU A 34 12.88 -20.71 -14.02
C GLU A 34 12.39 -21.17 -12.63
N GLU A 35 13.30 -21.67 -11.79
CA GLU A 35 13.00 -22.07 -10.41
C GLU A 35 12.52 -20.87 -9.58
N LEU A 36 13.19 -19.71 -9.72
CA LEU A 36 12.76 -18.47 -9.09
C LEU A 36 11.34 -18.07 -9.52
N GLN A 37 11.05 -18.10 -10.82
CA GLN A 37 9.73 -17.74 -11.35
C GLN A 37 8.64 -18.67 -10.82
N GLU A 38 8.88 -19.97 -10.80
CA GLU A 38 7.93 -20.94 -10.27
C GLU A 38 7.68 -20.73 -8.78
N SER A 39 8.74 -20.48 -8.01
CA SER A 39 8.65 -20.17 -6.58
C SER A 39 7.83 -18.91 -6.31
N ILE A 40 8.02 -17.84 -7.09
CA ILE A 40 7.20 -16.62 -7.00
C ILE A 40 5.74 -16.92 -7.34
N ARG A 41 5.46 -17.64 -8.44
CA ARG A 41 4.08 -18.02 -8.82
C ARG A 41 3.38 -18.83 -7.73
N LYS A 42 4.10 -19.76 -7.11
CA LYS A 42 3.60 -20.57 -5.98
C LYS A 42 3.31 -19.70 -4.77
N PHE A 43 4.24 -18.81 -4.41
CA PHE A 43 4.07 -17.86 -3.32
C PHE A 43 2.83 -16.98 -3.51
N VAL A 44 2.63 -16.41 -4.71
CA VAL A 44 1.46 -15.59 -5.03
C VAL A 44 0.16 -16.36 -4.80
N LYS A 45 0.06 -17.60 -5.31
CA LYS A 45 -1.13 -18.44 -5.10
C LYS A 45 -1.42 -18.69 -3.63
N GLN A 46 -0.39 -19.07 -2.85
CA GLN A 46 -0.53 -19.33 -1.41
C GLN A 46 -0.87 -18.05 -0.63
N HIS A 47 -0.21 -16.94 -0.97
CA HIS A 47 -0.45 -15.65 -0.35
C HIS A 47 -1.89 -15.19 -0.55
N ASN A 48 -2.39 -15.30 -1.79
CA ASN A 48 -3.75 -14.89 -2.12
C ASN A 48 -4.81 -15.78 -1.46
N ALA A 49 -4.56 -17.08 -1.31
CA ALA A 49 -5.50 -17.99 -0.67
C ALA A 49 -5.57 -17.82 0.86
N MET A 50 -4.44 -17.53 1.50
CA MET A 50 -4.32 -17.62 2.96
C MET A 50 -4.20 -16.28 3.67
N PHE A 51 -3.65 -15.27 3.00
CA PHE A 51 -3.23 -14.00 3.61
C PHE A 51 -3.79 -12.77 2.89
N ALA A 52 -4.62 -12.95 1.85
CA ALA A 52 -5.27 -11.83 1.19
C ALA A 52 -6.24 -11.15 2.15
N HIS A 53 -5.91 -9.93 2.51
CA HIS A 53 -6.80 -9.02 3.20
C HIS A 53 -6.52 -7.59 2.71
N PRO A 54 -7.51 -6.69 2.76
CA PRO A 54 -7.25 -5.27 2.51
C PRO A 54 -6.14 -4.77 3.44
N TYR A 55 -5.17 -4.04 2.88
CA TYR A 55 -4.18 -3.35 3.72
C TYR A 55 -4.87 -2.18 4.41
N ARG A 56 -4.83 -2.15 5.74
CA ARG A 56 -5.35 -1.03 6.52
C ARG A 56 -4.39 0.14 6.38
N TRP A 57 -4.63 0.97 5.37
CA TRP A 57 -3.88 2.18 5.13
C TRP A 57 -4.72 3.37 5.58
N THR A 58 -4.20 4.16 6.52
CA THR A 58 -4.76 5.47 6.85
C THR A 58 -3.93 6.56 6.18
N TYR A 59 -4.60 7.39 5.39
CA TYR A 59 -4.05 8.61 4.82
C TYR A 59 -4.29 9.75 5.83
N ASP A 60 -3.66 9.67 6.99
CA ASP A 60 -3.81 10.68 8.07
C ASP A 60 -2.98 11.94 7.79
N SER A 61 -2.82 12.31 6.52
CA SER A 61 -2.24 13.59 6.11
C SER A 61 -3.31 14.57 5.62
N VAL A 62 -4.58 14.37 5.98
CA VAL A 62 -5.56 15.46 5.85
C VAL A 62 -5.24 16.41 7.01
N PRO A 63 -4.59 17.57 6.78
CA PRO A 63 -4.52 18.58 7.82
C PRO A 63 -5.95 18.84 8.25
N GLU A 64 -6.23 18.86 9.55
CA GLU A 64 -7.55 19.17 10.10
C GLU A 64 -8.17 20.28 9.27
N VAL A 65 -9.18 19.94 8.46
CA VAL A 65 -9.89 20.94 7.67
C VAL A 65 -10.51 21.83 8.73
N LYS A 66 -9.95 23.04 8.92
CA LYS A 66 -10.50 24.01 9.86
C LYS A 66 -11.96 24.17 9.47
N LYS A 67 -12.85 23.64 10.31
CA LYS A 67 -14.29 23.83 10.14
C LYS A 67 -14.51 25.32 10.34
N TYR A 68 -14.66 26.06 9.25
CA TYR A 68 -15.05 27.45 9.33
C TYR A 68 -16.46 27.48 9.88
N ASP A 69 -16.66 28.30 10.91
CA ASP A 69 -17.97 28.50 11.51
C ASP A 69 -18.91 29.09 10.45
N THR A 70 -19.88 28.29 10.02
CA THR A 70 -20.80 28.65 8.94
C THR A 70 -21.71 29.80 9.32
N GLU A 71 -21.99 30.01 10.62
CA GLU A 71 -22.77 31.16 11.09
C GLU A 71 -22.01 32.46 10.86
N LYS A 72 -20.70 32.45 11.17
CA LYS A 72 -19.83 33.61 10.99
C LYS A 72 -19.60 33.98 9.53
N LEU A 73 -19.68 33.01 8.61
CA LEU A 73 -19.60 33.26 7.17
C LEU A 73 -20.89 33.84 6.60
N LEU A 74 -22.05 33.50 7.17
CA LEU A 74 -23.34 34.07 6.77
C LEU A 74 -23.50 35.51 7.26
N GLU A 75 -23.02 35.82 8.48
CA GLU A 75 -22.98 37.20 8.98
C GLU A 75 -22.05 38.12 8.17
N ALA A 76 -21.00 37.58 7.53
CA ALA A 76 -20.06 38.35 6.72
C ALA A 76 -20.57 38.62 5.29
N ILE A 77 -21.66 37.99 4.86
CA ILE A 77 -22.30 38.17 3.54
C ILE A 77 -23.57 39.05 3.65
N ALA A 78 -24.07 39.27 4.87
CA ALA A 78 -25.16 40.20 5.17
C ALA A 78 -24.66 41.65 5.31
#